data_AF-A0A814G7I2-F1
#
_entry.id   AF-A0A814G7I2-F1
#
_cell.length_a   1.000
_cell.length_b   1.000
_cell.length_c   1.000
_cell.angle_alpha   90.00
_cell.angle_beta   90.00
_cell.angle_gamma   90.00
#
_symmetry.space_group_name_H-M   'P 1'
#
loop_
_entity.id
_entity.type
_entity.pdbx_description
1 polymer ?
#
loop_
_entity_poly.entity_id
_entity_poly.type
_entity_poly.pdbx_seq_one_letter_code
_entity_poly.pdbx_strand_id
1 'polypeptide(L)'
;MIEKKRNLFDNDNESISCLNCVENEGKVKWRQFYLDLKDLFNDVNTMKKLDKRNNLILVRVKCMINKLEDDIDQDEDDGTLLNVYLIKLYEWLFEMYVEFEQFDLANLIAKQKLLSSYKFFLPRNHPSIGLLLLKIVKLMNNGDECKKSISYLKEANDVLKVCFKENSQIFNVINELKAVCL
;
A
#
# COMPACT_ATOMS: atom_id res chain seq x y z
N MET A 1 -1.68 35.63 -49.04
CA MET A 1 -3.10 35.38 -48.71
C MET A 1 -3.35 33.89 -48.95
N ILE A 2 -3.58 33.12 -47.87
CA ILE A 2 -4.42 31.88 -47.78
C ILE A 2 -4.02 30.69 -48.68
N GLU A 3 -4.00 29.41 -48.31
CA GLU A 3 -4.06 28.54 -47.12
C GLU A 3 -3.85 27.10 -47.69
N LYS A 4 -3.46 26.15 -46.83
CA LYS A 4 -3.93 24.73 -46.70
C LYS A 4 -4.17 23.88 -47.97
N LYS A 5 -3.98 22.56 -47.99
CA LYS A 5 -3.52 21.47 -47.10
C LYS A 5 -3.81 20.21 -47.95
N ARG A 6 -3.02 19.14 -47.73
CA ARG A 6 -3.43 17.71 -47.83
C ARG A 6 -3.74 17.21 -49.26
N ASN A 7 -3.42 16.00 -49.68
CA ASN A 7 -3.25 14.72 -49.00
C ASN A 7 -2.74 13.70 -50.05
N LEU A 8 -2.42 12.49 -49.56
CA LEU A 8 -2.64 11.16 -50.18
C LEU A 8 -1.41 10.34 -50.61
N PHE A 9 -1.24 9.28 -49.81
CA PHE A 9 -0.69 7.95 -50.08
C PHE A 9 0.82 7.75 -50.17
N ASP A 10 1.36 7.15 -49.11
CA ASP A 10 2.15 5.91 -49.16
C ASP A 10 2.09 5.30 -47.74
N ASN A 11 1.28 4.26 -47.56
CA ASN A 11 1.61 2.83 -47.67
C ASN A 11 1.86 2.23 -46.29
N ASP A 12 0.86 1.45 -45.86
CA ASP A 12 0.80 0.67 -44.63
C ASP A 12 1.99 -0.30 -44.54
N ASN A 13 2.83 -0.15 -43.51
CA ASN A 13 3.71 -1.23 -43.05
C ASN A 13 4.34 -1.01 -41.66
N GLU A 14 3.60 -0.43 -40.70
CA GLU A 14 4.04 -0.39 -39.29
C GLU A 14 2.87 -0.65 -38.35
N SER A 15 2.58 -1.92 -38.06
CA SER A 15 1.75 -2.24 -36.90
C SER A 15 1.85 -3.71 -36.46
N ILE A 16 3.06 -4.21 -36.16
CA ILE A 16 3.20 -5.40 -35.27
C ILE A 16 4.47 -5.29 -34.44
N SER A 17 4.49 -4.46 -33.40
CA SER A 17 5.49 -4.59 -32.31
C SER A 17 5.15 -3.87 -31.01
N CYS A 18 3.90 -3.84 -30.55
CA CYS A 18 3.57 -3.21 -29.26
C CYS A 18 2.51 -3.93 -28.40
N LEU A 19 2.29 -5.23 -28.58
CA LEU A 19 1.47 -6.02 -27.64
C LEU A 19 2.30 -6.79 -26.59
N ASN A 20 3.58 -7.11 -26.87
CA ASN A 20 4.42 -7.92 -25.97
C ASN A 20 5.11 -7.13 -24.84
N CYS A 21 4.96 -5.81 -24.79
CA CYS A 21 5.58 -4.98 -23.75
C CYS A 21 4.69 -4.85 -22.50
N VAL A 22 3.36 -4.84 -22.66
CA VAL A 22 2.40 -4.64 -21.56
C VAL A 22 2.22 -5.94 -20.75
N GLU A 23 2.21 -7.10 -21.41
CA GLU A 23 2.07 -8.40 -20.73
C GLU A 23 3.32 -8.79 -19.91
N ASN A 24 4.50 -8.31 -20.31
CA ASN A 24 5.75 -8.60 -19.61
C ASN A 24 5.93 -7.77 -18.33
N GLU A 25 5.44 -6.53 -18.28
CA GLU A 25 5.51 -5.71 -17.06
C GLU A 25 4.64 -6.27 -15.92
N GLY A 26 3.48 -6.84 -16.25
CA GLY A 26 2.61 -7.52 -15.28
C GLY A 26 3.31 -8.74 -14.68
N LYS A 27 3.83 -9.64 -15.52
CA LYS A 27 4.52 -10.87 -15.09
C LYS A 27 5.79 -10.61 -14.28
N VAL A 28 6.55 -9.57 -14.59
CA VAL A 28 7.75 -9.18 -13.83
C VAL A 28 7.38 -8.63 -12.44
N LYS A 29 6.29 -7.86 -12.32
CA LYS A 29 5.77 -7.41 -11.01
C LYS A 29 5.29 -8.59 -10.17
N TRP A 30 4.61 -9.57 -10.78
CA TRP A 30 4.14 -10.80 -10.13
C TRP A 30 5.29 -11.64 -9.54
N ARG A 31 6.41 -11.75 -10.25
CA ARG A 31 7.54 -12.55 -9.79
C ARG A 31 8.28 -11.91 -8.62
N GLN A 32 8.51 -10.60 -8.67
CA GLN A 32 9.10 -9.87 -7.53
C GLN A 32 8.14 -9.90 -6.33
N PHE A 33 6.84 -9.79 -6.58
CA PHE A 33 5.80 -9.90 -5.56
C PHE A 33 5.80 -11.26 -4.83
N TYR A 34 5.92 -12.36 -5.57
CA TYR A 34 6.02 -13.70 -4.99
C TYR A 34 7.28 -13.88 -4.12
N LEU A 35 8.41 -13.30 -4.54
CA LEU A 35 9.66 -13.32 -3.76
C LEU A 35 9.51 -12.50 -2.46
N ASP A 36 8.94 -11.30 -2.55
CA ASP A 36 8.66 -10.46 -1.37
C ASP A 36 7.72 -11.18 -0.37
N LEU A 37 6.72 -11.93 -0.86
CA LEU A 37 5.83 -12.75 -0.02
C LEU A 37 6.56 -13.92 0.64
N LYS A 38 7.43 -14.62 -0.09
CA LYS A 38 8.21 -15.73 0.47
C LYS A 38 9.17 -15.28 1.57
N ASP A 39 9.87 -14.18 1.36
CA ASP A 39 10.76 -13.60 2.36
C ASP A 39 9.98 -13.22 3.62
N LEU A 40 8.80 -12.63 3.43
CA LEU A 40 7.88 -12.28 4.50
C LEU A 40 7.35 -13.51 5.27
N PHE A 41 7.01 -14.61 4.58
CA PHE A 41 6.58 -15.84 5.23
C PHE A 41 7.68 -16.43 6.12
N ASN A 42 8.94 -16.35 5.67
CA ASN A 42 10.09 -16.76 6.46
C ASN A 42 10.26 -15.89 7.73
N ASP A 43 10.12 -14.57 7.61
CA ASP A 43 10.23 -13.66 8.75
C ASP A 43 9.15 -13.92 9.81
N VAL A 44 7.89 -14.08 9.40
CA VAL A 44 6.77 -14.36 10.33
C VAL A 44 6.92 -15.72 11.00
N ASN A 45 7.44 -16.73 10.28
CA ASN A 45 7.61 -18.08 10.83
C ASN A 45 8.80 -18.18 11.80
N THR A 46 9.79 -17.30 11.71
CA THR A 46 10.97 -17.31 12.57
C THR A 46 10.84 -16.51 13.88
N MET A 47 9.74 -15.76 14.07
CA MET A 47 9.44 -15.06 15.33
C MET A 47 9.23 -16.06 16.49
N LYS A 48 10.26 -16.22 17.34
CA LYS A 48 10.41 -17.33 18.33
C LYS A 48 9.91 -17.07 19.75
N LYS A 49 9.38 -15.90 20.07
CA LYS A 49 8.82 -15.60 21.39
C LYS A 49 7.59 -14.73 21.17
N LEU A 50 6.55 -14.83 22.00
CA LEU A 50 5.78 -13.69 22.50
C LEU A 50 4.59 -14.13 23.39
N ASP A 51 4.19 -13.18 24.24
CA ASP A 51 3.18 -13.27 25.30
C ASP A 51 1.76 -13.56 24.78
N LYS A 52 0.84 -14.05 25.63
CA LYS A 52 -0.46 -14.64 25.23
C LYS A 52 -1.34 -13.78 24.30
N ARG A 53 -1.28 -12.44 24.36
CA ARG A 53 -2.06 -11.53 23.47
C ARG A 53 -1.51 -11.45 22.05
N ASN A 54 -0.20 -11.54 21.92
CA ASN A 54 0.50 -11.48 20.64
C ASN A 54 0.27 -12.72 19.77
N ASN A 55 -0.15 -13.83 20.39
CA ASN A 55 -0.52 -15.03 19.68
C ASN A 55 -1.72 -14.82 18.73
N LEU A 56 -2.70 -13.95 19.04
CA LEU A 56 -3.91 -13.90 18.21
C LEU A 56 -3.66 -13.23 16.84
N ILE A 57 -2.94 -12.11 16.80
CA ILE A 57 -2.62 -11.43 15.55
C ILE A 57 -1.64 -12.29 14.74
N LEU A 58 -0.62 -12.86 15.40
CA LEU A 58 0.32 -13.77 14.75
C LEU A 58 -0.39 -15.00 14.16
N VAL A 59 -1.33 -15.60 14.88
CA VAL A 59 -2.15 -16.72 14.38
C VAL A 59 -2.99 -16.30 13.18
N ARG A 60 -3.62 -15.11 13.22
CA ARG A 60 -4.40 -14.60 12.08
C ARG A 60 -3.55 -14.39 10.84
N VAL A 61 -2.37 -13.77 11.00
CA VAL A 61 -1.41 -13.58 9.91
C VAL A 61 -0.98 -14.93 9.34
N LYS A 62 -0.57 -15.87 10.20
CA LYS A 62 -0.18 -17.23 9.75
C LYS A 62 -1.30 -17.98 9.03
N CYS A 63 -2.54 -17.94 9.56
CA CYS A 63 -3.68 -18.57 8.89
C CYS A 63 -3.95 -17.97 7.50
N MET A 64 -3.78 -16.65 7.35
CA MET A 64 -3.97 -16.00 6.07
C MET A 64 -2.85 -16.31 5.08
N ILE A 65 -1.61 -16.37 5.57
CA ILE A 65 -0.44 -16.78 4.79
C ILE A 65 -0.67 -18.16 4.20
N ASN A 66 -1.04 -19.14 5.03
CA ASN A 66 -1.29 -20.49 4.56
C ASN A 66 -2.42 -20.53 3.52
N LYS A 67 -3.50 -19.77 3.75
CA LYS A 67 -4.60 -19.68 2.78
C LYS A 67 -4.13 -19.06 1.45
N LEU A 68 -3.28 -18.04 1.50
CA LEU A 68 -2.71 -17.43 0.31
C LEU A 68 -1.70 -18.36 -0.39
N GLU A 69 -0.92 -19.16 0.33
CA GLU A 69 -0.07 -20.21 -0.27
C GLU A 69 -0.93 -21.23 -1.03
N ASP A 70 -2.03 -21.70 -0.42
CA ASP A 70 -2.97 -22.63 -1.06
C ASP A 70 -3.64 -22.03 -2.30
N ASP A 71 -4.03 -20.75 -2.25
CA ASP A 71 -4.72 -20.04 -3.34
C ASP A 71 -3.74 -19.65 -4.49
N ILE A 72 -2.49 -19.29 -4.18
CA ILE A 72 -1.46 -18.95 -5.18
C ILE A 72 -1.07 -20.15 -6.05
N ASP A 73 -1.09 -21.36 -5.48
CA ASP A 73 -0.78 -22.58 -6.23
C ASP A 73 -1.90 -23.00 -7.21
N GLN A 74 -3.07 -22.32 -7.18
CA GLN A 74 -4.26 -22.69 -7.96
C GLN A 74 -4.75 -21.65 -8.98
N ASP A 75 -4.25 -20.42 -8.99
CA ASP A 75 -4.80 -19.34 -9.85
C ASP A 75 -4.00 -19.12 -11.16
N GLU A 76 -4.66 -19.35 -12.30
CA GLU A 76 -4.27 -18.88 -13.65
C GLU A 76 -4.99 -17.56 -14.07
N ASP A 77 -5.86 -17.00 -13.21
CA ASP A 77 -6.75 -15.87 -13.52
C ASP A 77 -6.14 -14.48 -13.22
N ASP A 78 -6.76 -13.41 -13.74
CA ASP A 78 -6.22 -12.03 -13.94
C ASP A 78 -5.68 -11.26 -12.72
N GLY A 79 -5.70 -11.86 -11.52
CA GLY A 79 -5.06 -11.34 -10.32
C GLY A 79 -5.90 -10.37 -9.48
N THR A 80 -7.15 -10.09 -9.85
CA THR A 80 -7.98 -9.10 -9.12
C THR A 80 -8.42 -9.58 -7.72
N LEU A 81 -8.75 -10.87 -7.55
CA LEU A 81 -9.19 -11.42 -6.25
C LEU A 81 -8.04 -11.46 -5.22
N LEU A 82 -6.84 -11.80 -5.69
CA LEU A 82 -5.63 -11.87 -4.88
C LEU A 82 -5.26 -10.50 -4.27
N ASN A 83 -5.61 -9.41 -4.95
CA ASN A 83 -5.28 -8.06 -4.51
C ASN A 83 -6.00 -7.61 -3.24
N VAL A 84 -7.25 -8.03 -3.01
CA VAL A 84 -8.00 -7.64 -1.79
C VAL A 84 -7.49 -8.40 -0.57
N TYR A 85 -7.24 -9.71 -0.70
CA TYR A 85 -6.64 -10.51 0.38
C TYR A 85 -5.23 -10.02 0.72
N LEU A 86 -4.47 -9.60 -0.29
CA LEU A 86 -3.15 -9.04 -0.09
C LEU A 86 -3.16 -7.74 0.72
N ILE A 87 -4.08 -6.82 0.40
CA ILE A 87 -4.25 -5.59 1.19
C ILE A 87 -4.54 -5.93 2.64
N LYS A 88 -5.42 -6.91 2.87
CA LYS A 88 -5.78 -7.35 4.22
C LYS A 88 -4.59 -7.97 4.95
N LEU A 89 -3.76 -8.75 4.26
CA LEU A 89 -2.50 -9.27 4.80
C LEU A 89 -1.58 -8.12 5.21
N TYR A 90 -1.39 -7.11 4.36
CA TYR A 90 -0.56 -5.97 4.69
C TYR A 90 -1.10 -5.15 5.87
N GLU A 91 -2.43 -5.04 6.02
CA GLU A 91 -3.04 -4.39 7.19
C GLU A 91 -2.71 -5.15 8.47
N TRP A 92 -2.82 -6.48 8.45
CA TRP A 92 -2.52 -7.31 9.61
C TRP A 92 -1.04 -7.34 9.94
N LEU A 93 -0.16 -7.35 8.93
CA LEU A 93 1.28 -7.23 9.15
C LEU A 93 1.64 -5.88 9.74
N PHE A 94 1.04 -4.81 9.23
CA PHE A 94 1.21 -3.48 9.80
C PHE A 94 0.81 -3.46 11.28
N GLU A 95 -0.38 -3.96 11.62
CA GLU A 95 -0.83 -4.07 13.02
C GLU A 95 0.11 -4.94 13.86
N MET A 96 0.51 -6.08 13.32
CA MET A 96 1.45 -7.00 13.96
C MET A 96 2.78 -6.32 14.28
N TYR A 97 3.39 -5.63 13.32
CA TYR A 97 4.65 -4.92 13.54
C TYR A 97 4.51 -3.75 14.52
N VAL A 98 3.37 -3.05 14.54
CA VAL A 98 3.09 -2.00 15.54
C VAL A 98 3.00 -2.60 16.94
N GLU A 99 2.27 -3.71 17.12
CA GLU A 99 2.12 -4.39 18.42
C GLU A 99 3.44 -5.00 18.92
N PHE A 100 4.32 -5.39 18.00
CA PHE A 100 5.66 -5.88 18.32
C PHE A 100 6.73 -4.79 18.40
N GLU A 101 6.31 -3.52 18.35
CA GLU A 101 7.20 -2.36 18.40
C GLU A 101 8.30 -2.38 17.31
N GLN A 102 8.07 -3.12 16.23
CA GLN A 102 8.93 -3.18 15.04
C GLN A 102 8.58 -2.01 14.11
N PHE A 103 8.77 -0.78 14.59
CA PHE A 103 8.28 0.42 13.92
C PHE A 103 8.89 0.67 12.54
N ASP A 104 10.14 0.25 12.32
CA ASP A 104 10.79 0.35 11.00
C ASP A 104 10.07 -0.52 9.96
N LEU A 105 9.76 -1.77 10.30
CA LEU A 105 9.01 -2.69 9.45
C LEU A 105 7.56 -2.23 9.25
N ALA A 106 6.92 -1.74 10.31
CA ALA A 106 5.58 -1.16 10.22
C ALA A 106 5.54 0.03 9.24
N ASN A 107 6.52 0.93 9.33
CA ASN A 107 6.62 2.10 8.45
C ASN A 107 6.90 1.70 7.00
N LEU A 108 7.77 0.70 6.79
CA LEU A 108 8.08 0.14 5.46
C LEU A 108 6.81 -0.41 4.79
N ILE A 109 6.08 -1.31 5.47
CA ILE A 109 4.84 -1.91 4.96
C ILE A 109 3.77 -0.85 4.71
N ALA A 110 3.60 0.10 5.64
CA ALA A 110 2.61 1.16 5.49
C ALA A 110 2.85 2.03 4.26
N LYS A 111 4.10 2.48 4.04
CA LYS A 111 4.44 3.41 2.96
C LYS A 111 4.54 2.73 1.60
N GLN A 112 5.19 1.58 1.52
CA GLN A 112 5.50 0.95 0.24
C GLN A 112 4.36 0.07 -0.27
N LYS A 113 3.68 -0.64 0.64
CA LYS A 113 2.68 -1.65 0.29
C LYS A 113 1.26 -1.11 0.50
N LEU A 114 0.86 -0.80 1.73
CA LEU A 114 -0.52 -0.40 2.04
C LEU A 114 -0.94 0.90 1.34
N LEU A 115 -0.14 1.96 1.45
CA LEU A 115 -0.51 3.26 0.89
C LEU A 115 -0.61 3.21 -0.64
N SER A 116 0.31 2.50 -1.29
CA SER A 116 0.28 2.26 -2.74
C SER A 116 -1.00 1.52 -3.15
N SER A 117 -1.34 0.44 -2.45
CA SER A 117 -2.56 -0.32 -2.73
C SER A 117 -3.82 0.51 -2.46
N TYR A 118 -3.87 1.26 -1.36
CA TYR A 118 -5.02 2.12 -1.05
C TYR A 118 -5.23 3.20 -2.10
N LYS A 119 -4.16 3.84 -2.58
CA LYS A 119 -4.26 4.84 -3.66
C LYS A 119 -4.67 4.24 -5.00
N PHE A 120 -4.38 2.96 -5.23
CA PHE A 120 -4.76 2.27 -6.46
C PHE A 120 -6.23 1.82 -6.44
N PHE A 121 -6.67 1.20 -5.34
CA PHE A 121 -8.00 0.57 -5.26
C PHE A 121 -9.10 1.47 -4.70
N LEU A 122 -8.75 2.46 -3.87
CA LEU A 122 -9.74 3.33 -3.23
C LEU A 122 -9.83 4.67 -3.95
N PRO A 123 -11.00 5.33 -3.92
CA PRO A 123 -11.14 6.69 -4.40
C PRO A 123 -10.12 7.62 -3.73
N ARG A 124 -9.65 8.64 -4.46
CA ARG A 124 -8.59 9.55 -4.00
C ARG A 124 -8.83 10.17 -2.61
N ASN A 125 -10.08 10.48 -2.28
CA ASN A 125 -10.46 11.08 -1.00
C ASN A 125 -11.08 10.04 -0.04
N HIS A 126 -10.75 8.76 -0.17
CA HIS A 126 -11.28 7.75 0.74
C HIS A 126 -10.71 7.94 2.16
N PRO A 127 -11.53 7.92 3.23
CA PRO A 127 -11.07 8.19 4.59
C PRO A 127 -9.97 7.24 5.07
N SER A 128 -9.97 5.98 4.61
CA SER A 128 -8.89 5.01 4.95
C SER A 128 -7.51 5.47 4.47
N ILE A 129 -7.41 6.20 3.35
CA ILE A 129 -6.13 6.77 2.90
C ILE A 129 -5.66 7.81 3.92
N GLY A 130 -6.54 8.75 4.31
CA GLY A 130 -6.23 9.78 5.29
C GLY A 130 -5.84 9.21 6.65
N LEU A 131 -6.58 8.21 7.14
CA LEU A 131 -6.28 7.54 8.41
C LEU A 131 -4.94 6.78 8.37
N LEU A 132 -4.62 6.10 7.26
CA LEU A 132 -3.34 5.43 7.09
C LEU A 132 -2.18 6.43 7.08
N LEU A 133 -2.34 7.57 6.41
CA LEU A 133 -1.35 8.64 6.41
C LEU A 133 -1.09 9.19 7.83
N LEU A 134 -2.13 9.36 8.66
CA LEU A 134 -1.95 9.74 10.07
C LEU A 134 -1.20 8.68 10.87
N LYS A 135 -1.46 7.40 10.63
CA LYS A 135 -0.71 6.29 11.25
C LYS A 135 0.78 6.34 10.85
N ILE A 136 1.08 6.60 9.58
CA ILE A 136 2.46 6.78 9.10
C ILE A 136 3.14 7.97 9.79
N VAL A 137 2.47 9.12 9.88
CA VAL A 137 3.02 10.30 10.57
C VAL A 137 3.33 9.98 12.03
N LYS A 138 2.41 9.30 12.73
CA LYS A 138 2.63 8.90 14.13
C LYS A 138 3.87 8.00 14.28
N LEU A 139 4.05 7.03 13.38
CA LEU A 139 5.24 6.17 13.38
C LEU A 139 6.53 6.95 13.10
N MET A 140 6.49 7.87 12.15
CA MET A 140 7.65 8.70 11.78
C MET A 140 8.04 9.68 12.89
N ASN A 141 7.07 10.20 13.65
CA ASN A 141 7.31 11.09 14.78
C ASN A 141 7.92 10.37 16.00
N ASN A 142 7.82 9.04 16.06
CA ASN A 142 8.56 8.26 17.04
C ASN A 142 10.07 8.13 16.68
N GLY A 143 10.52 8.70 15.56
CA GLY A 143 11.92 8.75 15.14
C GLY A 143 12.35 10.14 14.62
N ASP A 144 13.57 10.24 14.08
CA ASP A 144 14.17 11.52 13.67
C ASP A 144 13.64 12.10 12.32
N GLU A 145 12.55 11.55 11.77
CA GLU A 145 12.04 11.90 10.43
C GLU A 145 10.91 12.95 10.41
N CYS A 146 10.77 13.79 11.44
CA CYS A 146 9.69 14.79 11.55
C CYS A 146 9.51 15.69 10.30
N LYS A 147 10.60 16.06 9.62
CA LYS A 147 10.51 16.89 8.41
C LYS A 147 9.84 16.17 7.23
N LYS A 148 10.04 14.85 7.10
CA LYS A 148 9.43 14.05 6.03
C LYS A 148 7.95 13.78 6.33
N SER A 149 7.59 13.63 7.62
CA SER A 149 6.21 13.34 8.04
C SER A 149 5.23 14.51 7.76
N ILE A 150 5.71 15.76 7.71
CA ILE A 150 4.89 16.94 7.37
C ILE A 150 4.16 16.78 6.03
N SER A 151 4.79 16.18 5.03
CA SER A 151 4.17 15.97 3.72
C SER A 151 2.96 15.03 3.80
N TYR A 152 3.11 13.91 4.51
CA TYR A 152 2.03 12.97 4.78
C TYR A 152 0.94 13.56 5.67
N LEU A 153 1.29 14.40 6.64
CA LEU A 153 0.32 15.07 7.51
C LEU A 153 -0.56 16.06 6.73
N LYS A 154 0.04 16.81 5.79
CA LYS A 154 -0.70 17.70 4.88
C LYS A 154 -1.67 16.90 4.01
N GLU A 155 -1.17 15.83 3.38
CA GLU A 155 -2.00 14.96 2.54
C GLU A 155 -3.15 14.32 3.34
N ALA A 156 -2.89 13.87 4.56
CA ALA A 156 -3.91 13.32 5.44
C ALA A 156 -5.02 14.33 5.74
N ASN A 157 -4.63 15.57 6.08
CA ASN A 157 -5.57 16.64 6.37
C ASN A 157 -6.44 16.98 5.16
N ASP A 158 -5.86 17.04 3.96
CA ASP A 158 -6.58 17.35 2.73
C ASP A 158 -7.64 16.29 2.41
N VAL A 159 -7.29 15.00 2.56
CA VAL A 159 -8.24 13.89 2.38
C VAL A 159 -9.35 13.93 3.44
N LEU A 160 -8.99 14.10 4.71
CA LEU A 160 -9.93 13.99 5.83
C LEU A 160 -10.88 15.20 5.92
N LYS A 161 -10.47 16.39 5.46
CA LYS A 161 -11.35 17.57 5.33
C LYS A 161 -12.54 17.35 4.40
N VAL A 162 -12.38 16.51 3.37
CA VAL A 162 -13.49 16.16 2.47
C VAL A 162 -14.43 15.14 3.12
N CYS A 163 -13.90 14.30 4.00
CA CYS A 163 -14.64 13.18 4.60
C CYS A 163 -15.37 13.53 5.89
N PHE A 164 -14.85 14.48 6.66
CA PHE A 164 -15.29 14.76 8.03
C PHE A 164 -15.61 16.24 8.22
N LYS A 165 -16.59 16.52 9.10
CA LYS A 165 -16.91 17.89 9.53
C LYS A 165 -15.78 18.46 10.38
N GLU A 166 -15.57 19.77 10.30
CA GLU A 166 -14.46 20.49 10.98
C GLU A 166 -14.41 20.28 12.49
N ASN A 167 -15.54 20.00 13.14
CA ASN A 167 -15.63 19.73 14.57
C ASN A 167 -15.36 18.26 14.94
N SER A 168 -14.97 17.42 13.98
CA SER A 168 -14.60 16.03 14.24
C SER A 168 -13.32 15.95 15.07
N GLN A 169 -13.29 15.02 16.03
CA GLN A 169 -12.13 14.77 16.89
C GLN A 169 -10.86 14.41 16.09
N ILE A 170 -10.98 13.94 14.84
CA ILE A 170 -9.83 13.65 13.99
C ILE A 170 -8.95 14.88 13.75
N PHE A 171 -9.54 16.08 13.72
CA PHE A 171 -8.78 17.32 13.56
C PHE A 171 -7.99 17.71 14.80
N ASN A 172 -8.40 17.25 15.99
CA ASN A 172 -7.57 17.38 17.19
C ASN A 172 -6.30 16.55 17.05
N VAL A 173 -6.42 15.30 16.59
CA VAL A 173 -5.27 14.41 16.33
C VAL A 173 -4.32 15.02 15.29
N ILE A 174 -4.85 15.62 14.22
CA ILE A 174 -4.03 16.30 13.21
C ILE A 174 -3.26 17.47 13.82
N ASN A 175 -3.91 18.28 14.66
CA ASN A 175 -3.27 19.43 15.30
C ASN A 175 -2.20 19.00 16.32
N GLU A 176 -2.45 17.93 17.09
CA GLU A 176 -1.46 17.34 18.00
C GLU A 176 -0.23 16.84 17.24
N LEU A 177 -0.43 16.05 16.18
CA LEU A 177 0.68 15.55 15.35
C LEU A 177 1.45 16.69 14.67
N LYS A 178 0.76 17.77 14.30
CA LYS A 178 1.38 18.96 13.73
C LYS A 178 2.29 19.67 14.73
N ALA A 179 1.87 19.77 16.00
CA ALA A 179 2.64 20.39 17.06
C ALA A 179 3.93 19.61 17.40
N VAL A 180 3.93 18.29 17.20
CA VAL A 180 5.13 17.45 17.39
C VAL A 180 6.16 17.65 16.27
N CYS A 181 5.74 18.07 15.08
CA CYS A 181 6.63 18.19 13.91
C CYS A 181 7.19 19.61 13.65
N LEU A 182 6.73 20.62 14.39
CA LEU A 182 7.07 22.04 14.23
C LEU A 182 7.90 22.55 15.41
#